data_AF-A0A960B354-F1
#
_entry.id   AF-A0A960B354-F1
#
_cell.length_a   1.000
_cell.length_b   1.000
_cell.length_c   1.000
_cell.angle_alpha   90.00
_cell.angle_beta   90.00
_cell.angle_gamma   90.00
#
_symmetry.space_group_name_H-M   'P 1'
#
loop_
_entity.id
_entity.type
_entity.pdbx_description
1 polymer ?
#
loop_
_entity_poly.entity_id
_entity_poly.type
_entity_poly.pdbx_seq_one_letter_code
_entity_poly.pdbx_strand_id
1 'polypeptide(L)'
;NADADAQQRTDQDLANKQNLLLLLSRGYWSTEFLEAITAAYWEFDRQEGDDAWPGAESDDAKYAPAPTGTYLTDGILALTAALTANPEASAWAFTAFQPGTETLTYDDDEHAIGKFTHYLFFEHEFPGGSDDGSVGMTASLTALSSAIDATADPSDESDAPAGSPLSDSRVLEGLANSLQDQSECSWNPLDYGHCVVEALGVAFDWVQRWGHSVLDILSLATFIPPPFDVIGIGAAATNATWYAIEGDYTNAGLSLAVAVPGLVFTKLVKSSKVATSASGAAAAEKAAAEADEVARVANEIRTAVGAESRISRMVTADDLLRRPNLWVTTKAEIRDAAPKTADGDFIDPNTGQIVPSTVAQYGHKPGYEWRCIKAKALSQGWTVQALIDYFNDPAIYQMEDPVSNQSHRYEADVCAI
;
A
#
# COMPACT_ATOMS: atom_id res chain seq x y z
N ASN A 1 13.37 9.77 -47.21
CA ASN A 1 12.50 10.82 -46.64
C ASN A 1 11.17 10.28 -46.15
N ALA A 2 10.44 9.45 -46.89
CA ALA A 2 9.19 8.86 -46.39
C ALA A 2 9.35 8.09 -45.06
N ASP A 3 10.43 7.33 -44.90
CA ASP A 3 10.69 6.56 -43.67
C ASP A 3 11.02 7.47 -42.46
N ALA A 4 11.66 8.61 -42.69
CA ALA A 4 11.98 9.57 -41.63
C ALA A 4 10.71 10.31 -41.15
N ASP A 5 9.82 10.67 -42.07
CA ASP A 5 8.54 11.30 -41.74
C ASP A 5 7.58 10.33 -41.03
N ALA A 6 7.68 9.03 -41.30
CA ALA A 6 6.91 7.99 -40.60
C ALA A 6 7.42 7.77 -39.17
N GLN A 7 8.75 7.72 -38.99
CA GLN A 7 9.35 7.61 -37.66
C GLN A 7 9.01 8.83 -36.80
N GLN A 8 9.13 10.04 -37.35
CA GLN A 8 8.81 11.27 -36.61
C GLN A 8 7.35 11.31 -36.14
N ARG A 9 6.40 10.80 -36.92
CA ARG A 9 4.99 10.69 -36.50
C ARG A 9 4.82 9.69 -35.36
N THR A 10 5.47 8.54 -35.46
CA THR A 10 5.45 7.50 -34.41
C THR A 10 5.98 8.05 -33.09
N ASP A 11 7.11 8.76 -33.12
CA ASP A 11 7.72 9.38 -31.94
C ASP A 11 6.81 10.46 -31.34
N GLN A 12 6.17 11.27 -32.20
CA GLN A 12 5.24 12.32 -31.78
C GLN A 12 3.96 11.73 -31.16
N ASP A 13 3.42 10.65 -31.73
CA ASP A 13 2.23 9.97 -31.21
C ASP A 13 2.53 9.34 -29.84
N LEU A 14 3.70 8.73 -29.69
CA LEU A 14 4.16 8.21 -28.40
C LEU A 14 4.28 9.33 -27.35
N ALA A 15 4.92 10.45 -27.70
CA ALA A 15 5.03 11.59 -26.80
C ALA A 15 3.65 12.17 -26.44
N ASN A 16 2.70 12.19 -27.38
CA ASN A 16 1.33 12.64 -27.12
C ASN A 16 0.59 11.71 -26.17
N LYS A 17 0.72 10.39 -26.32
CA LYS A 17 0.17 9.40 -25.38
C LYS A 17 0.71 9.65 -23.98
N GLN A 18 2.03 9.77 -23.82
CA GLN A 18 2.67 10.02 -22.53
C GLN A 18 2.22 11.34 -21.88
N ASN A 19 2.13 12.41 -22.68
CA ASN A 19 1.63 13.69 -22.19
C ASN A 19 0.17 13.60 -21.72
N LEU A 20 -0.66 12.81 -22.40
CA LEU A 20 -2.05 12.61 -22.04
C LEU A 20 -2.19 11.82 -20.72
N LEU A 21 -1.39 10.77 -20.51
CA LEU A 21 -1.35 10.02 -19.25
C LEU A 21 -0.89 10.92 -18.08
N LEU A 22 0.14 11.73 -18.33
CA LEU A 22 0.67 12.71 -17.37
C LEU A 22 -0.35 13.80 -17.02
N LEU A 23 -1.10 14.25 -18.03
CA LEU A 23 -2.18 15.22 -17.85
C LEU A 23 -3.26 14.62 -16.94
N LEU A 24 -3.82 13.47 -17.33
CA LEU A 24 -4.92 12.84 -16.61
C LEU A 24 -4.58 12.58 -15.14
N SER A 25 -3.42 11.98 -14.89
CA SER A 25 -3.01 11.58 -13.55
C SER A 25 -2.73 12.70 -12.55
N ARG A 26 -2.52 13.94 -13.01
CA ARG A 26 -2.13 15.07 -12.14
C ARG A 26 -3.15 16.20 -12.11
N GLY A 27 -4.19 16.10 -12.91
CA GLY A 27 -5.17 17.18 -13.03
C GLY A 27 -6.39 16.98 -12.16
N TYR A 28 -6.96 18.10 -11.73
CA TYR A 28 -8.33 18.16 -11.26
C TYR A 28 -9.19 18.51 -12.47
N TRP A 29 -9.97 17.53 -12.93
CA TRP A 29 -10.74 17.63 -14.16
C TRP A 29 -12.22 17.86 -13.86
N SER A 30 -12.91 18.57 -14.74
CA SER A 30 -14.36 18.71 -14.64
C SER A 30 -15.04 17.37 -14.88
N THR A 31 -16.25 17.23 -14.34
CA THR A 31 -17.08 16.03 -14.49
C THR A 31 -17.28 15.72 -15.98
N GLU A 32 -17.67 16.69 -16.79
CA GLU A 32 -17.94 16.51 -18.21
C GLU A 32 -16.70 16.05 -19.01
N PHE A 33 -15.51 16.51 -18.61
CA PHE A 33 -14.27 16.07 -19.23
C PHE A 33 -14.00 14.60 -18.90
N LEU A 34 -14.13 14.22 -17.62
CA LEU A 34 -13.89 12.84 -17.21
C LEU A 34 -14.92 11.89 -17.81
N GLU A 35 -16.19 12.28 -17.91
CA GLU A 35 -17.21 11.48 -18.61
C GLU A 35 -16.82 11.21 -20.07
N ALA A 36 -16.37 12.26 -20.77
CA ALA A 36 -15.94 12.15 -22.16
C ALA A 36 -14.69 11.27 -22.32
N ILE A 37 -13.71 11.41 -21.42
CA ILE A 37 -12.49 10.60 -21.44
C ILE A 37 -12.80 9.15 -21.09
N THR A 38 -13.63 8.87 -20.07
CA THR A 38 -14.04 7.51 -19.72
C THR A 38 -14.65 6.80 -20.92
N ALA A 39 -15.57 7.44 -21.64
CA ALA A 39 -16.18 6.87 -22.82
C ALA A 39 -15.17 6.64 -23.96
N ALA A 40 -14.30 7.61 -24.22
CA ALA A 40 -13.29 7.51 -25.28
C ALA A 40 -12.24 6.43 -24.98
N TYR A 41 -11.80 6.33 -23.73
CA TYR A 41 -10.77 5.37 -23.30
C TYR A 41 -11.31 3.97 -23.28
N TRP A 42 -12.50 3.74 -22.73
CA TRP A 42 -13.15 2.44 -22.76
C TRP A 42 -13.36 1.94 -24.19
N GLU A 43 -13.84 2.80 -25.10
CA GLU A 43 -14.02 2.42 -26.50
C GLU A 43 -12.69 2.11 -27.19
N PHE A 44 -11.67 2.92 -26.95
CA PHE A 44 -10.32 2.71 -27.50
C PHE A 44 -9.71 1.41 -26.99
N ASP A 45 -9.78 1.15 -25.68
CA ASP A 45 -9.27 -0.05 -25.03
C ASP A 45 -9.92 -1.31 -25.61
N ARG A 46 -11.25 -1.28 -25.80
CA ARG A 46 -11.99 -2.40 -26.42
C ARG A 46 -11.70 -2.60 -27.91
N GLN A 47 -11.37 -1.53 -28.64
CA GLN A 47 -11.05 -1.62 -30.07
C GLN A 47 -9.66 -2.21 -30.30
N GLU A 48 -8.69 -1.83 -29.48
CA GLU A 48 -7.29 -2.22 -29.63
C GLU A 48 -6.94 -3.51 -28.84
N GLY A 49 -7.72 -3.86 -27.80
CA GLY A 49 -7.55 -5.08 -27.01
C GLY A 49 -6.43 -4.98 -25.96
N ASP A 50 -5.83 -6.13 -25.62
CA ASP A 50 -4.81 -6.26 -24.55
C ASP A 50 -3.54 -5.40 -24.76
N ASP A 51 -3.36 -4.80 -25.94
CA ASP A 51 -2.24 -3.94 -26.29
C ASP A 51 -2.72 -2.53 -26.70
N ALA A 52 -3.80 -2.02 -26.09
CA ALA A 52 -4.34 -0.69 -26.39
C ALA A 52 -3.37 0.46 -26.08
N TRP A 53 -2.47 0.26 -25.12
CA TRP A 53 -1.50 1.26 -24.68
C TRP A 53 -0.05 0.81 -24.97
N PRO A 54 0.29 0.43 -26.22
CA PRO A 54 1.60 -0.14 -26.54
C PRO A 54 2.68 0.94 -26.43
N GLY A 55 3.83 0.55 -25.91
CA GLY A 55 5.06 1.36 -25.95
C GLY A 55 5.04 2.60 -25.07
N ALA A 56 4.06 2.76 -24.17
CA ALA A 56 4.17 3.76 -23.10
C ALA A 56 5.48 3.54 -22.32
N GLU A 57 5.92 2.30 -22.20
CA GLU A 57 7.26 1.87 -21.78
C GLU A 57 8.33 2.11 -22.87
N SER A 58 8.93 3.31 -22.94
CA SER A 58 10.12 3.59 -23.73
C SER A 58 11.22 4.12 -22.80
N ASP A 59 12.45 3.64 -22.97
CA ASP A 59 13.62 4.07 -22.17
C ASP A 59 13.86 5.61 -22.20
N ASP A 60 13.39 6.28 -23.25
CA ASP A 60 13.52 7.74 -23.46
C ASP A 60 12.28 8.53 -23.02
N ALA A 61 11.22 7.85 -22.61
CA ALA A 61 10.00 8.48 -22.14
C ALA A 61 10.28 9.29 -20.87
N LYS A 62 10.01 10.60 -20.94
CA LYS A 62 9.97 11.45 -19.74
C LYS A 62 8.62 11.30 -19.10
N TYR A 63 8.40 10.16 -18.48
CA TYR A 63 7.18 9.87 -17.76
C TYR A 63 6.87 10.92 -16.70
N ALA A 64 5.59 11.06 -16.36
CA ALA A 64 5.24 11.38 -15.00
C ALA A 64 5.44 10.10 -14.21
N PRO A 65 6.47 10.00 -13.35
CA PRO A 65 6.33 9.06 -12.26
C PRO A 65 5.03 9.41 -11.56
N ALA A 66 4.16 8.42 -11.38
CA ALA A 66 3.33 8.39 -10.18
C ALA A 66 4.31 8.65 -9.03
N PRO A 67 3.96 9.43 -8.02
CA PRO A 67 4.94 9.80 -7.01
C PRO A 67 5.60 8.61 -6.27
N THR A 68 5.06 7.39 -6.38
CA THR A 68 5.72 6.11 -6.03
C THR A 68 6.99 5.79 -6.85
N GLY A 69 7.24 6.51 -7.94
CA GLY A 69 8.24 6.21 -8.96
C GLY A 69 7.73 5.31 -10.09
N THR A 70 6.55 4.70 -9.94
CA THR A 70 5.95 3.85 -10.97
C THR A 70 5.40 4.71 -12.10
N TYR A 71 5.64 4.31 -13.33
CA TYR A 71 5.15 5.05 -14.47
C TYR A 71 3.75 4.61 -14.83
N LEU A 72 2.86 5.57 -15.08
CA LEU A 72 1.53 5.29 -15.61
C LEU A 72 1.69 4.97 -17.09
N THR A 73 1.67 3.68 -17.40
CA THR A 73 1.86 3.15 -18.76
C THR A 73 0.53 2.81 -19.43
N ASP A 74 -0.57 2.87 -18.68
CA ASP A 74 -1.91 2.53 -19.13
C ASP A 74 -2.89 3.69 -18.96
N GLY A 75 -3.76 3.84 -19.95
CA GLY A 75 -4.75 4.92 -19.98
C GLY A 75 -5.89 4.71 -19.01
N ILE A 76 -6.35 3.48 -18.82
CA ILE A 76 -7.41 3.15 -17.87
C ILE A 76 -6.93 3.39 -16.44
N LEU A 77 -5.68 3.05 -16.11
CA LEU A 77 -5.04 3.37 -14.84
C LEU A 77 -4.95 4.90 -14.62
N ALA A 78 -4.52 5.67 -15.64
CA ALA A 78 -4.49 7.12 -15.52
C ALA A 78 -5.90 7.73 -15.35
N LEU A 79 -6.90 7.13 -16.00
CA LEU A 79 -8.30 7.50 -15.86
C LEU A 79 -8.85 7.17 -14.48
N THR A 80 -8.65 5.95 -13.96
CA THR A 80 -9.18 5.55 -12.65
C THR A 80 -8.55 6.40 -11.55
N ALA A 81 -7.26 6.74 -11.66
CA ALA A 81 -6.63 7.74 -10.81
C ALA A 81 -7.35 9.10 -10.91
N ALA A 82 -7.63 9.61 -12.11
CA ALA A 82 -8.34 10.88 -12.27
C ALA A 82 -9.78 10.86 -11.69
N LEU A 83 -10.48 9.72 -11.78
CA LEU A 83 -11.82 9.53 -11.20
C LEU A 83 -11.81 9.60 -9.67
N THR A 84 -10.72 9.18 -9.00
CA THR A 84 -10.63 9.30 -7.54
C THR A 84 -10.77 10.74 -7.05
N ALA A 85 -10.23 11.71 -7.81
CA ALA A 85 -10.22 13.13 -7.49
C ALA A 85 -11.52 13.86 -7.86
N ASN A 86 -12.48 13.17 -8.52
CA ASN A 86 -13.78 13.73 -8.87
C ASN A 86 -14.91 12.73 -8.53
N PRO A 87 -15.49 12.82 -7.31
CA PRO A 87 -16.52 11.88 -6.86
C PRO A 87 -17.79 11.87 -7.73
N GLU A 88 -18.16 13.00 -8.34
CA GLU A 88 -19.34 13.07 -9.23
C GLU A 88 -19.09 12.30 -10.53
N ALA A 89 -17.92 12.48 -11.14
CA ALA A 89 -17.53 11.71 -12.32
C ALA A 89 -17.37 10.23 -12.00
N SER A 90 -16.82 9.90 -10.82
CA SER A 90 -16.70 8.52 -10.37
C SER A 90 -18.08 7.88 -10.17
N ALA A 91 -19.00 8.56 -9.48
CA ALA A 91 -20.38 8.12 -9.34
C ALA A 91 -21.02 7.84 -10.69
N TRP A 92 -20.89 8.75 -11.66
CA TRP A 92 -21.38 8.55 -13.01
C TRP A 92 -20.75 7.33 -13.69
N ALA A 93 -19.42 7.17 -13.60
CA ALA A 93 -18.70 6.07 -14.24
C ALA A 93 -19.14 4.69 -13.72
N PHE A 94 -19.44 4.59 -12.43
CA PHE A 94 -19.87 3.33 -11.81
C PHE A 94 -21.38 3.08 -11.83
N THR A 95 -22.22 4.07 -12.19
CA THR A 95 -23.69 3.92 -12.18
C THR A 95 -24.36 4.12 -13.52
N ALA A 96 -23.91 5.09 -14.30
CA ALA A 96 -24.57 5.55 -15.52
C ALA A 96 -23.78 5.22 -16.78
N PHE A 97 -22.46 5.12 -16.69
CA PHE A 97 -21.63 4.68 -17.80
C PHE A 97 -21.75 3.17 -18.01
N GLN A 98 -22.06 2.76 -19.24
CA GLN A 98 -22.36 1.37 -19.59
C GLN A 98 -23.44 0.76 -18.66
N PRO A 99 -24.69 1.25 -18.69
CA PRO A 99 -25.70 0.82 -17.74
C PRO A 99 -26.00 -0.68 -17.84
N GLY A 100 -26.33 -1.27 -16.69
CA GLY A 100 -26.60 -2.69 -16.52
C GLY A 100 -25.52 -3.40 -15.72
N THR A 101 -25.68 -4.72 -15.60
CA THR A 101 -24.80 -5.56 -14.80
C THR A 101 -24.30 -6.75 -15.61
N GLU A 102 -23.14 -7.26 -15.24
CA GLU A 102 -22.67 -8.61 -15.57
C GLU A 102 -22.94 -9.56 -14.39
N THR A 103 -22.94 -10.87 -14.66
CA THR A 103 -23.17 -11.90 -13.63
C THR A 103 -21.86 -12.60 -13.31
N LEU A 104 -21.48 -12.59 -12.04
CA LEU A 104 -20.40 -13.40 -11.48
C LEU A 104 -21.00 -14.55 -10.69
N THR A 105 -20.41 -15.74 -10.81
CA THR A 105 -20.84 -16.92 -10.05
C THR A 105 -19.74 -17.33 -9.09
N TYR A 106 -20.03 -17.31 -7.79
CA TYR A 106 -19.19 -17.86 -6.73
C TYR A 106 -20.08 -18.42 -5.61
N ASP A 107 -19.59 -19.41 -4.86
CA ASP A 107 -20.35 -20.12 -3.82
C ASP A 107 -21.73 -20.65 -4.26
N ASP A 108 -21.84 -21.14 -5.50
CA ASP A 108 -23.09 -21.60 -6.14
C ASP A 108 -24.18 -20.53 -6.30
N ASP A 109 -23.88 -19.26 -6.02
CA ASP A 109 -24.78 -18.12 -6.14
C ASP A 109 -24.42 -17.21 -7.32
N GLU A 110 -25.43 -16.58 -7.92
CA GLU A 110 -25.27 -15.57 -8.97
C GLU A 110 -25.28 -14.16 -8.37
N HIS A 111 -24.23 -13.40 -8.64
CA HIS A 111 -24.04 -12.04 -8.16
C HIS A 111 -23.99 -11.07 -9.33
N ALA A 112 -24.77 -10.01 -9.26
CA ALA A 112 -24.78 -8.96 -10.27
C ALA A 112 -23.76 -7.87 -9.92
N ILE A 113 -22.88 -7.53 -10.87
CA ILE A 113 -21.87 -6.47 -10.74
C ILE A 113 -22.03 -5.47 -11.87
N GLY A 114 -21.88 -4.17 -11.60
CA GLY A 114 -21.96 -3.11 -12.62
C GLY A 114 -20.96 -3.35 -13.76
N LYS A 115 -21.33 -3.05 -15.00
CA LYS A 115 -20.50 -3.35 -16.17
C LYS A 115 -19.15 -2.63 -16.17
N PHE A 116 -19.10 -1.38 -15.70
CA PHE A 116 -17.84 -0.67 -15.61
C PHE A 116 -16.92 -1.27 -14.55
N THR A 117 -17.47 -1.68 -13.40
CA THR A 117 -16.73 -2.44 -12.40
C THR A 117 -16.27 -3.78 -12.97
N HIS A 118 -17.15 -4.53 -13.65
CA HIS A 118 -16.79 -5.79 -14.29
C HIS A 118 -15.60 -5.60 -15.24
N TYR A 119 -15.68 -4.57 -16.10
CA TYR A 119 -14.62 -4.22 -17.02
C TYR A 119 -13.29 -3.95 -16.31
N LEU A 120 -13.28 -3.06 -15.31
CA LEU A 120 -12.05 -2.69 -14.60
C LEU A 120 -11.39 -3.86 -13.86
N PHE A 121 -12.18 -4.78 -13.31
CA PHE A 121 -11.69 -5.82 -12.41
C PHE A 121 -11.50 -7.18 -13.09
N PHE A 122 -12.19 -7.46 -14.19
CA PHE A 122 -12.22 -8.79 -14.81
C PHE A 122 -11.91 -8.81 -16.31
N GLU A 123 -12.07 -7.69 -17.02
CA GLU A 123 -11.78 -7.63 -18.46
C GLU A 123 -10.48 -6.90 -18.78
N HIS A 124 -10.21 -5.78 -18.10
CA HIS A 124 -9.04 -4.96 -18.37
C HIS A 124 -7.79 -5.53 -17.69
N GLU A 125 -6.73 -5.74 -18.48
CA GLU A 125 -5.44 -6.22 -17.99
C GLU A 125 -4.49 -5.04 -17.76
N PHE A 126 -4.41 -4.58 -16.51
CA PHE A 126 -3.46 -3.54 -16.15
C PHE A 126 -2.01 -4.01 -16.38
N PRO A 127 -1.12 -3.14 -16.89
CA PRO A 127 0.27 -3.49 -17.11
C PRO A 127 0.97 -3.77 -15.77
N GLY A 128 1.62 -4.93 -15.69
CA GLY A 128 2.46 -5.30 -14.55
C GLY A 128 3.15 -6.63 -14.77
N GLY A 129 4.44 -6.70 -14.45
CA GLY A 129 5.12 -7.97 -14.14
C GLY A 129 4.50 -8.59 -12.88
N SER A 130 4.96 -9.79 -12.48
CA SER A 130 4.38 -10.58 -11.38
C SER A 130 4.18 -9.84 -10.05
N ASP A 131 4.82 -8.69 -9.85
CA ASP A 131 4.78 -7.90 -8.61
C ASP A 131 4.20 -6.47 -8.79
N ASP A 132 4.01 -5.98 -10.03
CA ASP A 132 3.72 -4.55 -10.32
C ASP A 132 2.25 -4.26 -10.66
N GLY A 133 1.44 -5.28 -10.93
CA GLY A 133 0.06 -5.10 -11.34
C GLY A 133 -0.83 -4.35 -10.32
N SER A 134 -0.41 -4.29 -9.03
CA SER A 134 -1.27 -3.84 -7.93
C SER A 134 -1.76 -2.39 -8.05
N VAL A 135 -1.06 -1.55 -8.84
CA VAL A 135 -1.34 -0.12 -8.94
C VAL A 135 -2.67 0.16 -9.65
N GLY A 136 -2.93 -0.51 -10.78
CA GLY A 136 -4.17 -0.37 -11.55
C GLY A 136 -5.41 -0.67 -10.71
N MET A 137 -5.36 -1.79 -9.99
CA MET A 137 -6.45 -2.24 -9.15
C MET A 137 -6.66 -1.35 -7.93
N THR A 138 -5.58 -0.88 -7.31
CA THR A 138 -5.67 0.08 -6.20
C THR A 138 -6.34 1.38 -6.66
N ALA A 139 -5.99 1.89 -7.83
CA ALA A 139 -6.64 3.06 -8.42
C ALA A 139 -8.13 2.79 -8.71
N SER A 140 -8.47 1.63 -9.27
CA SER A 140 -9.86 1.22 -9.53
C SER A 140 -10.70 1.10 -8.26
N LEU A 141 -10.17 0.47 -7.19
CA LEU A 141 -10.84 0.36 -5.89
C LEU A 141 -11.04 1.73 -5.25
N THR A 142 -10.06 2.62 -5.39
CA THR A 142 -10.17 4.00 -4.87
C THR A 142 -11.23 4.79 -5.62
N ALA A 143 -11.32 4.61 -6.94
CA ALA A 143 -12.35 5.24 -7.75
C ALA A 143 -13.73 4.71 -7.35
N LEU A 144 -13.87 3.39 -7.18
CA LEU A 144 -15.10 2.76 -6.69
C LEU A 144 -15.49 3.30 -5.30
N SER A 145 -14.54 3.43 -4.37
CA SER A 145 -14.78 4.05 -3.07
C SER A 145 -15.27 5.49 -3.18
N SER A 146 -14.66 6.30 -4.07
CA SER A 146 -15.10 7.67 -4.35
C SER A 146 -16.54 7.71 -4.91
N ALA A 147 -16.90 6.71 -5.72
CA ALA A 147 -18.27 6.55 -6.22
C ALA A 147 -19.26 6.13 -5.11
N ILE A 148 -18.86 5.24 -4.19
CA ILE A 148 -19.66 4.88 -3.01
C ILE A 148 -19.96 6.13 -2.19
N ASP A 149 -18.94 6.91 -1.85
CA ASP A 149 -19.10 8.14 -1.06
C ASP A 149 -20.05 9.15 -1.73
N ALA A 150 -19.96 9.28 -3.05
CA ALA A 150 -20.81 10.19 -3.81
C ALA A 150 -22.25 9.69 -3.99
N THR A 151 -22.49 8.38 -3.90
CA THR A 151 -23.80 7.75 -4.13
C THR A 151 -24.49 7.26 -2.85
N ALA A 152 -23.79 7.26 -1.71
CA ALA A 152 -24.31 6.78 -0.44
C ALA A 152 -25.53 7.60 -0.01
N ASP A 153 -26.69 6.92 0.07
CA ASP A 153 -27.85 7.42 0.78
C ASP A 153 -27.75 6.98 2.25
N PRO A 154 -27.58 7.91 3.21
CA PRO A 154 -27.44 7.56 4.62
C PRO A 154 -28.70 6.94 5.23
N SER A 155 -29.80 6.83 4.49
CA SER A 155 -31.06 6.29 4.98
C SER A 155 -31.34 4.83 4.61
N ASP A 156 -30.54 4.20 3.73
CA ASP A 156 -30.86 2.88 3.18
C ASP A 156 -29.63 2.04 2.77
N GLU A 157 -28.79 1.67 3.74
CA GLU A 157 -27.60 0.83 3.49
C GLU A 157 -27.94 -0.67 3.27
N SER A 158 -29.12 -1.13 3.69
CA SER A 158 -29.44 -2.56 3.66
C SER A 158 -29.69 -3.10 2.25
N ASP A 159 -30.26 -2.30 1.35
CA ASP A 159 -30.74 -2.75 0.04
C ASP A 159 -30.16 -1.93 -1.12
N ALA A 160 -28.82 -1.85 -1.18
CA ALA A 160 -28.13 -1.22 -2.32
C ALA A 160 -28.57 -1.91 -3.64
N PRO A 161 -29.08 -1.17 -4.64
CA PRO A 161 -29.49 -1.75 -5.91
C PRO A 161 -28.35 -2.54 -6.57
N ALA A 162 -28.67 -3.65 -7.23
CA ALA A 162 -27.71 -4.41 -8.01
C ALA A 162 -27.01 -3.51 -9.04
N GLY A 163 -25.67 -3.61 -9.12
CA GLY A 163 -24.86 -2.74 -9.98
C GLY A 163 -24.62 -1.33 -9.45
N SER A 164 -25.01 -1.03 -8.20
CA SER A 164 -24.56 0.19 -7.53
C SER A 164 -23.12 0.02 -7.01
N PRO A 165 -22.35 1.11 -6.82
CA PRO A 165 -21.00 1.04 -6.30
C PRO A 165 -20.86 0.24 -5.00
N LEU A 166 -21.82 0.40 -4.07
CA LEU A 166 -21.84 -0.33 -2.80
C LEU A 166 -22.21 -1.81 -2.96
N SER A 167 -23.12 -2.14 -3.89
CA SER A 167 -23.41 -3.53 -4.23
C SER A 167 -22.18 -4.18 -4.86
N ASP A 168 -21.51 -3.48 -5.77
CA ASP A 168 -20.32 -3.95 -6.48
C ASP A 168 -19.16 -4.22 -5.53
N SER A 169 -18.91 -3.34 -4.54
CA SER A 169 -17.88 -3.58 -3.54
C SER A 169 -18.17 -4.81 -2.68
N ARG A 170 -19.44 -5.03 -2.31
CA ARG A 170 -19.86 -6.24 -1.56
C ARG A 170 -19.67 -7.51 -2.41
N VAL A 171 -19.93 -7.43 -3.72
CA VAL A 171 -19.68 -8.56 -4.63
C VAL A 171 -18.19 -8.87 -4.73
N LEU A 172 -17.33 -7.86 -4.84
CA LEU A 172 -15.87 -8.03 -4.86
C LEU A 172 -15.32 -8.58 -3.52
N GLU A 173 -15.84 -8.08 -2.39
CA GLU A 173 -15.50 -8.59 -1.05
C GLU A 173 -15.96 -10.04 -0.86
N GLY A 174 -17.20 -10.36 -1.26
CA GLY A 174 -17.74 -11.71 -1.22
C GLY A 174 -16.94 -12.69 -2.08
N LEU A 175 -16.57 -12.29 -3.29
CA LEU A 175 -15.71 -13.08 -4.16
C LEU A 175 -14.35 -13.35 -3.50
N ALA A 176 -13.70 -12.32 -2.95
CA ALA A 176 -12.42 -12.47 -2.28
C ALA A 176 -12.50 -13.41 -1.06
N ASN A 177 -13.57 -13.29 -0.25
CA ASN A 177 -13.83 -14.16 0.88
C ASN A 177 -14.13 -15.61 0.46
N SER A 178 -14.97 -15.82 -0.56
CA SER A 178 -15.31 -17.17 -1.06
C SER A 178 -14.06 -17.94 -1.49
N LEU A 179 -13.10 -17.24 -2.09
CA LEU A 179 -11.88 -17.84 -2.60
C LEU A 179 -10.86 -18.08 -1.48
N GLN A 180 -10.88 -17.24 -0.44
CA GLN A 180 -10.14 -17.50 0.79
C GLN A 180 -10.68 -18.74 1.51
N ASP A 181 -12.00 -18.86 1.67
CA ASP A 181 -12.65 -19.96 2.41
C ASP A 181 -12.57 -21.29 1.67
N GLN A 182 -12.77 -21.30 0.35
CA GLN A 182 -12.64 -22.52 -0.47
C GLN A 182 -11.21 -23.04 -0.54
N SER A 183 -10.21 -22.21 -0.25
CA SER A 183 -8.84 -22.64 -0.40
C SER A 183 -8.50 -23.78 0.55
N GLU A 184 -8.85 -23.79 1.85
CA GLU A 184 -8.29 -24.70 2.89
C GLU A 184 -6.74 -24.88 2.81
N CYS A 185 -6.06 -24.21 1.87
CA CYS A 185 -4.70 -24.47 1.50
C CYS A 185 -3.86 -23.73 2.53
N SER A 186 -2.98 -24.45 3.22
CA SER A 186 -2.01 -23.77 4.06
C SER A 186 -1.17 -22.84 3.17
N TRP A 187 -0.82 -21.65 3.69
CA TRP A 187 0.02 -20.64 3.03
C TRP A 187 1.47 -21.10 2.71
N ASN A 188 1.72 -22.42 2.72
CA ASN A 188 2.95 -23.02 2.27
C ASN A 188 3.04 -22.97 0.72
N PRO A 189 4.07 -22.33 0.13
CA PRO A 189 4.19 -22.14 -1.32
C PRO A 189 4.13 -23.43 -2.15
N LEU A 190 4.50 -24.57 -1.56
CA LEU A 190 4.51 -25.87 -2.24
C LEU A 190 3.15 -26.60 -2.18
N ASP A 191 2.36 -26.40 -1.12
CA ASP A 191 1.01 -26.97 -1.01
C ASP A 191 0.01 -26.15 -1.83
N TYR A 192 0.23 -24.83 -1.90
CA TYR A 192 -0.55 -23.89 -2.72
C TYR A 192 -0.57 -24.31 -4.20
N GLY A 193 0.56 -24.72 -4.79
CA GLY A 193 0.59 -25.14 -6.20
C GLY A 193 -0.15 -26.45 -6.53
N HIS A 194 -0.33 -27.35 -5.56
CA HIS A 194 -0.98 -28.65 -5.77
C HIS A 194 -2.49 -28.65 -5.47
N CYS A 195 -2.92 -27.78 -4.56
CA CYS A 195 -4.31 -27.53 -4.18
C CYS A 195 -5.13 -26.88 -5.33
N VAL A 196 -4.43 -26.23 -6.25
CA VAL A 196 -4.93 -25.22 -7.19
C VAL A 196 -5.51 -25.74 -8.52
N VAL A 197 -5.24 -26.99 -8.90
CA VAL A 197 -5.57 -27.50 -10.25
C VAL A 197 -7.08 -27.81 -10.44
N GLU A 198 -7.90 -27.78 -9.38
CA GLU A 198 -9.34 -28.09 -9.45
C GLU A 198 -10.27 -26.86 -9.43
N ALA A 199 -9.81 -25.65 -9.11
CA ALA A 199 -10.64 -24.44 -9.08
C ALA A 199 -10.66 -23.70 -10.44
N LEU A 200 -11.85 -23.24 -10.85
CA LEU A 200 -12.15 -22.65 -12.17
C LEU A 200 -11.29 -21.42 -12.50
N GLY A 201 -10.76 -21.38 -13.74
CA GLY A 201 -9.61 -20.54 -14.13
C GLY A 201 -9.79 -19.02 -14.16
N VAL A 202 -11.01 -18.46 -14.17
CA VAL A 202 -11.20 -16.99 -14.24
C VAL A 202 -11.15 -16.35 -12.84
N ALA A 203 -11.78 -16.95 -11.85
CA ALA A 203 -11.74 -16.46 -10.46
C ALA A 203 -10.34 -16.67 -9.85
N PHE A 204 -9.64 -17.73 -10.27
CA PHE A 204 -8.33 -18.07 -9.74
C PHE A 204 -7.21 -17.12 -10.20
N ASP A 205 -7.14 -16.81 -11.50
CA ASP A 205 -6.17 -15.84 -12.04
C ASP A 205 -6.38 -14.45 -11.42
N TRP A 206 -7.64 -14.07 -11.18
CA TRP A 206 -7.99 -12.85 -10.47
C TRP A 206 -7.49 -12.84 -9.01
N VAL A 207 -7.60 -13.96 -8.27
CA VAL A 207 -7.12 -14.05 -6.88
C VAL A 207 -5.62 -14.04 -6.76
N GLN A 208 -4.93 -14.85 -7.56
CA GLN A 208 -3.45 -14.86 -7.56
C GLN A 208 -2.91 -13.47 -7.83
N ARG A 209 -3.62 -12.69 -8.63
CA ARG A 209 -3.24 -11.35 -9.00
C ARG A 209 -3.66 -10.32 -7.94
N TRP A 210 -4.86 -10.43 -7.34
CA TRP A 210 -5.51 -9.29 -6.68
C TRP A 210 -6.19 -9.51 -5.32
N GLY A 211 -6.38 -10.76 -4.88
CA GLY A 211 -7.26 -11.06 -3.74
C GLY A 211 -6.90 -10.29 -2.45
N HIS A 212 -5.60 -10.15 -2.16
CA HIS A 212 -5.11 -9.44 -0.98
C HIS A 212 -5.40 -7.94 -1.00
N SER A 213 -5.18 -7.27 -2.14
CA SER A 213 -5.38 -5.81 -2.24
C SER A 213 -6.85 -5.42 -2.06
N VAL A 214 -7.77 -6.26 -2.55
CA VAL A 214 -9.22 -6.03 -2.39
C VAL A 214 -9.63 -6.15 -0.92
N LEU A 215 -9.18 -7.20 -0.23
CA LEU A 215 -9.50 -7.40 1.20
C LEU A 215 -8.91 -6.30 2.08
N ASP A 216 -7.66 -5.91 1.85
CA ASP A 216 -7.00 -4.88 2.66
C ASP A 216 -7.66 -3.49 2.49
N ILE A 217 -8.12 -3.14 1.28
CA ILE A 217 -8.74 -1.85 1.01
C ILE A 217 -10.21 -1.83 1.44
N LEU A 218 -10.98 -2.87 1.14
CA LEU A 218 -12.42 -2.90 1.43
C LEU A 218 -12.70 -3.15 2.91
N SER A 219 -11.89 -3.95 3.61
CA SER A 219 -12.06 -4.17 5.06
C SER A 219 -11.88 -2.89 5.88
N LEU A 220 -11.15 -1.89 5.37
CA LEU A 220 -11.01 -0.57 5.96
C LEU A 220 -12.26 0.32 5.75
N ALA A 221 -13.06 0.04 4.72
CA ALA A 221 -14.27 0.78 4.39
C ALA A 221 -15.54 0.24 5.10
N THR A 222 -15.59 -1.06 5.44
CA THR A 222 -16.84 -1.74 5.85
C THR A 222 -16.98 -2.05 7.35
N PHE A 223 -15.95 -1.87 8.19
CA PHE A 223 -15.96 -2.36 9.57
C PHE A 223 -16.24 -1.31 10.67
N ILE A 224 -17.49 -0.86 10.83
CA ILE A 224 -18.00 -0.26 12.09
C ILE A 224 -19.43 -0.75 12.38
N PRO A 225 -19.70 -1.48 13.47
CA PRO A 225 -21.06 -1.86 13.84
C PRO A 225 -21.85 -0.67 14.43
N PRO A 226 -23.18 -0.60 14.23
CA PRO A 226 -24.02 0.45 14.80
C PRO A 226 -23.88 0.55 16.33
N PRO A 227 -23.91 1.77 16.92
CA PRO A 227 -24.56 2.97 16.38
C PRO A 227 -23.61 4.18 16.26
N PHE A 228 -22.85 4.32 15.17
CA PHE A 228 -21.96 5.47 14.95
C PHE A 228 -21.72 5.81 13.45
N ASP A 229 -22.69 6.39 12.73
CA ASP A 229 -22.54 6.92 11.34
C ASP A 229 -21.66 8.20 11.36
N VAL A 230 -20.41 8.31 10.88
CA VAL A 230 -19.70 8.09 9.59
C VAL A 230 -20.16 8.96 8.40
N ILE A 231 -19.58 10.17 8.29
CA ILE A 231 -19.49 10.95 7.03
C ILE A 231 -18.02 11.41 6.77
N GLY A 232 -17.05 10.97 7.60
CA GLY A 232 -15.67 11.44 7.52
C GLY A 232 -14.64 10.43 7.03
N ILE A 233 -14.99 9.15 6.94
CA ILE A 233 -14.01 8.06 6.77
C ILE A 233 -13.72 7.78 5.30
N GLY A 234 -14.73 7.82 4.42
CA GLY A 234 -14.53 7.64 2.98
C GLY A 234 -13.59 8.68 2.37
N ALA A 235 -13.83 9.97 2.64
CA ALA A 235 -12.90 11.03 2.24
C ALA A 235 -11.48 10.88 2.83
N ALA A 236 -11.36 10.27 4.01
CA ALA A 236 -10.08 10.02 4.66
C ALA A 236 -9.36 8.78 4.10
N ALA A 237 -10.09 7.75 3.66
CA ALA A 237 -9.56 6.60 2.94
C ALA A 237 -9.21 6.97 1.49
N THR A 238 -10.04 7.73 0.79
CA THR A 238 -9.77 8.25 -0.56
C THR A 238 -8.58 9.20 -0.55
N ASN A 239 -8.50 10.13 0.41
CA ASN A 239 -7.28 10.93 0.59
C ASN A 239 -6.10 10.06 0.99
N ALA A 240 -6.29 9.04 1.84
CA ALA A 240 -5.19 8.18 2.24
C ALA A 240 -4.61 7.43 1.05
N THR A 241 -5.46 6.89 0.19
CA THR A 241 -5.04 6.18 -1.00
C THR A 241 -4.50 7.13 -2.07
N TRP A 242 -5.07 8.33 -2.22
CA TRP A 242 -4.50 9.36 -3.08
C TRP A 242 -3.12 9.80 -2.59
N TYR A 243 -2.94 10.00 -1.28
CA TYR A 243 -1.63 10.27 -0.68
C TYR A 243 -0.67 9.09 -0.82
N ALA A 244 -1.15 7.84 -0.77
CA ALA A 244 -0.34 6.65 -1.02
C ALA A 244 0.09 6.55 -2.49
N ILE A 245 -0.82 6.86 -3.43
CA ILE A 245 -0.55 7.02 -4.87
C ILE A 245 0.41 8.19 -5.09
N GLU A 246 0.28 9.27 -4.32
CA GLU A 246 1.18 10.42 -4.27
C GLU A 246 2.47 10.16 -3.48
N GLY A 247 2.74 8.93 -3.04
CA GLY A 247 3.96 8.58 -2.31
C GLY A 247 4.13 9.32 -0.98
N ASP A 248 3.11 10.06 -0.56
CA ASP A 248 2.98 10.79 0.69
C ASP A 248 2.32 9.89 1.74
N TYR A 249 3.00 8.80 2.06
CA TYR A 249 2.51 7.82 3.04
C TYR A 249 2.31 8.40 4.45
N THR A 250 2.82 9.62 4.71
CA THR A 250 2.61 10.35 5.96
C THR A 250 1.20 10.93 5.99
N ASN A 251 0.79 11.62 4.94
CA ASN A 251 -0.59 12.09 4.82
C ASN A 251 -1.56 10.93 4.55
N ALA A 252 -1.08 9.83 3.96
CA ALA A 252 -1.84 8.58 3.87
C ALA A 252 -2.16 8.00 5.24
N GLY A 253 -1.14 7.82 6.07
CA GLY A 253 -1.27 7.33 7.43
C GLY A 253 -2.04 8.28 8.35
N LEU A 254 -1.90 9.61 8.17
CA LEU A 254 -2.68 10.61 8.91
C LEU A 254 -4.16 10.57 8.54
N SER A 255 -4.48 10.41 7.25
CA SER A 255 -5.86 10.31 6.78
C SER A 255 -6.49 8.98 7.22
N LEU A 256 -5.70 7.90 7.29
CA LEU A 256 -6.11 6.63 7.94
C LEU A 256 -6.24 6.74 9.47
N ALA A 257 -5.40 7.52 10.14
CA ALA A 257 -5.43 7.68 11.60
C ALA A 257 -6.72 8.38 12.10
N VAL A 258 -7.35 9.21 11.27
CA VAL A 258 -8.67 9.81 11.57
C VAL A 258 -9.81 8.79 11.47
N ALA A 259 -9.58 7.63 10.84
CA ALA A 259 -10.52 6.51 10.77
C ALA A 259 -10.40 5.54 11.96
N VAL A 260 -9.44 5.74 12.87
CA VAL A 260 -9.23 4.87 14.06
C VAL A 260 -10.17 5.28 15.22
N PRO A 261 -10.97 4.36 15.79
CA PRO A 261 -11.91 4.69 16.87
C PRO A 261 -11.19 5.17 18.15
N GLY A 262 -11.54 6.36 18.66
CA GLY A 262 -11.11 6.85 19.97
C GLY A 262 -10.93 8.36 20.15
N LEU A 263 -10.90 9.14 19.06
CA LEU A 263 -10.73 10.60 19.12
C LEU A 263 -12.06 11.34 18.95
N VAL A 264 -12.42 12.11 19.99
CA VAL A 264 -13.73 12.74 20.20
C VAL A 264 -13.89 13.99 19.33
N PHE A 265 -14.14 13.85 18.04
CA PHE A 265 -14.38 15.00 17.13
C PHE A 265 -15.81 15.11 16.58
N THR A 266 -16.71 14.17 16.85
CA THR A 266 -17.99 14.08 16.13
C THR A 266 -19.15 14.92 16.69
N LYS A 267 -18.96 15.75 17.74
CA LYS A 267 -20.07 16.55 18.33
C LYS A 267 -20.14 18.03 17.96
N LEU A 268 -19.28 18.56 17.09
CA LEU A 268 -19.23 20.02 16.82
C LEU A 268 -19.92 20.49 15.53
N VAL A 269 -20.54 19.61 14.74
CA VAL A 269 -21.16 20.02 13.45
C VAL A 269 -22.70 20.12 13.50
N LYS A 270 -23.38 19.54 14.50
CA LYS A 270 -24.84 19.64 14.64
C LYS A 270 -25.29 20.71 15.64
N SER A 271 -25.01 21.99 15.37
CA SER A 271 -25.91 23.09 15.75
C SER A 271 -25.41 24.44 15.21
N SER A 272 -25.70 24.73 13.95
CA SER A 272 -25.61 26.07 13.34
C SER A 272 -26.68 27.04 13.88
N LYS A 273 -27.01 26.98 15.18
CA LYS A 273 -27.90 27.95 15.83
C LYS A 273 -27.56 28.36 17.27
N VAL A 274 -26.42 27.96 17.84
CA VAL A 274 -26.00 28.45 19.17
C VAL A 274 -24.52 28.82 19.18
N ALA A 275 -24.19 29.94 18.53
CA ALA A 275 -22.86 30.56 18.59
C ALA A 275 -22.64 31.42 19.87
N THR A 276 -23.34 31.16 20.98
CA THR A 276 -23.30 32.04 22.16
C THR A 276 -23.37 31.32 23.51
N SER A 277 -22.68 30.19 23.70
CA SER A 277 -22.48 29.64 25.06
C SER A 277 -21.01 29.39 25.38
N ALA A 278 -20.62 29.78 26.60
CA ALA A 278 -19.24 29.78 27.10
C ALA A 278 -18.57 28.39 27.09
N SER A 279 -19.35 27.30 27.04
CA SER A 279 -18.85 25.93 26.92
C SER A 279 -18.29 25.59 25.53
N GLY A 280 -18.78 26.24 24.46
CA GLY A 280 -18.27 26.04 23.10
C GLY A 280 -16.89 26.70 22.89
N ALA A 281 -16.66 27.85 23.53
CA ALA A 281 -15.37 28.52 23.50
C ALA A 281 -14.28 27.72 24.23
N ALA A 282 -14.59 27.12 25.38
CA ALA A 282 -13.65 26.29 26.13
C ALA A 282 -13.29 24.97 25.41
N ALA A 283 -14.23 24.39 24.67
CA ALA A 283 -13.98 23.20 23.85
C ALA A 283 -13.13 23.54 22.61
N ALA A 284 -13.35 24.71 22.00
CA ALA A 284 -12.52 25.20 20.90
C ALA A 284 -11.10 25.57 21.37
N GLU A 285 -10.93 26.15 22.56
CA GLU A 285 -9.63 26.42 23.17
C GLU A 285 -8.87 25.11 23.49
N LYS A 286 -9.57 24.08 23.96
CA LYS A 286 -8.96 22.77 24.24
C LYS A 286 -8.57 22.02 22.96
N ALA A 287 -9.39 22.09 21.91
CA ALA A 287 -9.07 21.52 20.61
C ALA A 287 -7.91 22.27 19.93
N ALA A 288 -7.84 23.60 20.09
CA ALA A 288 -6.69 24.38 19.63
C ALA A 288 -5.41 24.03 20.39
N ALA A 289 -5.50 23.79 21.71
CA ALA A 289 -4.36 23.35 22.52
C ALA A 289 -3.86 21.93 22.16
N GLU A 290 -4.76 21.00 21.84
CA GLU A 290 -4.40 19.64 21.39
C GLU A 290 -3.90 19.64 19.93
N ALA A 291 -4.43 20.50 19.05
CA ALA A 291 -3.89 20.72 17.71
C ALA A 291 -2.50 21.38 17.74
N ASP A 292 -2.25 22.31 18.68
CA ASP A 292 -0.93 22.88 18.92
C ASP A 292 0.05 21.83 19.48
N GLU A 293 -0.42 20.84 20.24
CA GLU A 293 0.40 19.72 20.73
C GLU A 293 0.75 18.73 19.61
N VAL A 294 -0.19 18.41 18.71
CA VAL A 294 0.08 17.62 17.50
C VAL A 294 0.99 18.39 16.54
N ALA A 295 0.78 19.69 16.36
CA ALA A 295 1.66 20.54 15.57
C ALA A 295 3.07 20.64 16.19
N ARG A 296 3.18 20.68 17.52
CA ARG A 296 4.46 20.62 18.24
C ARG A 296 5.17 19.29 18.04
N VAL A 297 4.48 18.16 18.17
CA VAL A 297 5.06 16.82 17.92
C VAL A 297 5.46 16.66 16.45
N ALA A 298 4.64 17.11 15.51
CA ALA A 298 4.95 17.11 14.09
C ALA A 298 6.15 18.03 13.76
N ASN A 299 6.31 19.14 14.47
CA ASN A 299 7.44 20.05 14.29
C ASN A 299 8.70 19.54 15.01
N GLU A 300 8.57 18.81 16.13
CA GLU A 300 9.67 18.08 16.79
C GLU A 300 10.16 16.94 15.89
N ILE A 301 9.27 16.18 15.25
CA ILE A 301 9.61 15.17 14.23
C ILE A 301 10.28 15.85 13.02
N ARG A 302 9.72 16.94 12.50
CA ARG A 302 10.35 17.72 11.41
C ARG A 302 11.75 18.25 11.76
N THR A 303 11.95 18.66 13.01
CA THR A 303 13.24 19.16 13.51
C THR A 303 14.23 18.01 13.76
N ALA A 304 13.73 16.84 14.16
CA ALA A 304 14.52 15.62 14.32
C ALA A 304 14.92 14.97 12.98
N VAL A 305 14.08 15.10 11.95
CA VAL A 305 14.26 14.50 10.62
C VAL A 305 15.00 15.43 9.64
N GLY A 306 15.06 16.74 9.94
CA GLY A 306 15.78 17.73 9.16
C GLY A 306 15.04 18.16 7.87
N ALA A 307 15.02 19.46 7.58
CA ALA A 307 14.22 20.06 6.51
C ALA A 307 14.68 19.71 5.07
N GLU A 308 15.69 18.85 4.92
CA GLU A 308 16.25 18.45 3.64
C GLU A 308 16.58 16.95 3.67
N SER A 309 15.70 16.02 3.26
CA SER A 309 16.11 14.65 2.90
C SER A 309 15.00 13.76 2.31
N ARG A 310 15.44 12.93 1.37
CA ARG A 310 14.71 11.93 0.56
C ARG A 310 14.03 10.87 1.42
N ILE A 311 12.82 10.44 1.03
CA ILE A 311 12.07 9.36 1.70
C ILE A 311 12.93 8.09 1.77
N SER A 312 12.97 7.47 2.95
CA SER A 312 13.75 6.27 3.23
C SER A 312 13.07 5.03 2.67
N ARG A 313 13.79 4.27 1.85
CA ARG A 313 13.34 3.02 1.21
C ARG A 313 12.92 1.98 2.26
N MET A 314 11.77 1.32 2.06
CA MET A 314 11.29 0.21 2.90
C MET A 314 12.07 -1.08 2.65
N VAL A 315 12.15 -1.97 3.64
CA VAL A 315 12.77 -3.30 3.51
C VAL A 315 11.88 -4.23 2.70
N THR A 316 12.43 -4.85 1.66
CA THR A 316 11.78 -5.94 0.91
C THR A 316 12.43 -7.29 1.20
N ALA A 317 11.85 -8.39 0.71
CA ALA A 317 12.45 -9.72 0.84
C ALA A 317 13.86 -9.80 0.21
N ASP A 318 14.08 -9.08 -0.91
CA ASP A 318 15.36 -9.02 -1.60
C ASP A 318 16.45 -8.33 -0.78
N ASP A 319 16.10 -7.28 -0.04
CA ASP A 319 17.04 -6.60 0.87
C ASP A 319 17.57 -7.54 1.96
N LEU A 320 16.78 -8.54 2.33
CA LEU A 320 17.09 -9.48 3.39
C LEU A 320 17.89 -10.70 2.93
N LEU A 321 18.13 -10.84 1.61
CA LEU A 321 19.04 -11.85 1.05
C LEU A 321 20.48 -11.62 1.49
N ARG A 322 20.85 -10.37 1.78
CA ARG A 322 22.21 -9.99 2.20
C ARG A 322 22.18 -9.34 3.57
N ARG A 323 23.00 -9.86 4.47
CA ARG A 323 23.18 -9.28 5.81
C ARG A 323 23.91 -7.93 5.69
N PRO A 324 23.43 -6.85 6.34
CA PRO A 324 24.13 -5.58 6.36
C PRO A 324 25.55 -5.72 6.95
N ASN A 325 26.40 -4.76 6.63
CA ASN A 325 27.76 -4.72 7.18
C ASN A 325 27.77 -3.99 8.53
N LEU A 326 28.49 -4.56 9.50
CA LEU A 326 28.81 -3.88 10.75
C LEU A 326 29.77 -2.71 10.52
N TRP A 327 29.42 -1.55 11.06
CA TRP A 327 30.24 -0.34 11.06
C TRP A 327 31.51 -0.52 11.88
N VAL A 328 32.53 0.28 11.54
CA VAL A 328 33.81 0.27 12.25
C VAL A 328 33.62 0.72 13.70
N THR A 329 32.74 1.69 13.95
CA THR A 329 32.40 2.19 15.29
C THR A 329 31.69 1.14 16.12
N THR A 330 30.62 0.52 15.59
CA THR A 330 29.92 -0.58 16.25
C THR A 330 30.86 -1.73 16.61
N LYS A 331 31.75 -2.12 15.70
CA LYS A 331 32.78 -3.14 15.99
C LYS A 331 33.68 -2.77 17.16
N ALA A 332 34.11 -1.51 17.25
CA ALA A 332 34.92 -1.02 18.37
C ALA A 332 34.13 -1.07 19.68
N GLU A 333 32.87 -0.61 19.67
CA GLU A 333 32.00 -0.63 20.85
C GLU A 333 31.72 -2.05 21.36
N ILE A 334 31.46 -3.00 20.46
CA ILE A 334 31.31 -4.42 20.82
C ILE A 334 32.59 -4.94 21.49
N ARG A 335 33.76 -4.67 20.89
CA ARG A 335 35.04 -5.10 21.45
C ARG A 335 35.32 -4.44 22.80
N ASP A 336 34.96 -3.18 23.00
CA ASP A 336 35.22 -2.46 24.25
C ASP A 336 34.30 -2.92 25.38
N ALA A 337 33.04 -3.23 25.07
CA ALA A 337 32.08 -3.77 26.03
C ALA A 337 32.31 -5.26 26.35
N ALA A 338 33.02 -6.00 25.50
CA ALA A 338 33.22 -7.44 25.68
C ALA A 338 34.08 -7.76 26.92
N PRO A 339 33.74 -8.82 27.68
CA PRO A 339 34.58 -9.32 28.77
C PRO A 339 35.97 -9.71 28.28
N LYS A 340 37.01 -9.29 29.02
CA LYS A 340 38.41 -9.54 28.68
C LYS A 340 39.20 -10.03 29.87
N THR A 341 40.25 -10.78 29.57
CA THR A 341 41.33 -11.09 30.51
C THR A 341 42.26 -9.90 30.70
N ALA A 342 43.20 -9.99 31.65
CA ALA A 342 44.21 -8.95 31.88
C ALA A 342 45.12 -8.72 30.64
N ASP A 343 45.31 -9.75 29.81
CA ASP A 343 46.13 -9.70 28.60
C ASP A 343 45.37 -9.13 27.38
N GLY A 344 44.09 -8.79 27.54
CA GLY A 344 43.25 -8.22 26.49
C GLY A 344 42.57 -9.24 25.59
N ASP A 345 42.72 -10.54 25.86
CA ASP A 345 41.97 -11.61 25.19
C ASP A 345 40.51 -11.64 25.65
N PHE A 346 39.60 -11.97 24.75
CA PHE A 346 38.17 -11.98 25.04
C PHE A 346 37.76 -13.24 25.81
N ILE A 347 36.66 -13.14 26.55
CA ILE A 347 36.02 -14.29 27.17
C ILE A 347 34.68 -14.50 26.46
N ASP A 348 34.52 -15.64 25.80
CA ASP A 348 33.29 -16.01 25.10
C ASP A 348 32.14 -16.15 26.12
N PRO A 349 31.07 -15.36 26.03
CA PRO A 349 29.99 -15.38 27.02
C PRO A 349 29.18 -16.68 27.06
N ASN A 350 29.12 -17.43 25.96
CA ASN A 350 28.37 -18.69 25.88
C ASN A 350 29.14 -19.85 26.54
N THR A 351 30.48 -19.83 26.43
CA THR A 351 31.32 -20.97 26.85
C THR A 351 32.21 -20.69 28.05
N GLY A 352 32.46 -19.41 28.37
CA GLY A 352 33.45 -18.96 29.36
C GLY A 352 34.90 -19.16 28.94
N GLN A 353 35.15 -19.57 27.68
CA GLN A 353 36.51 -19.82 27.20
C GLN A 353 37.24 -18.51 26.86
N ILE A 354 38.55 -18.50 27.08
CA ILE A 354 39.42 -17.40 26.67
C ILE A 354 39.71 -17.55 25.18
N VAL A 355 39.41 -16.50 24.41
CA VAL A 355 39.57 -16.44 22.96
C VAL A 355 40.59 -15.35 22.62
N PRO A 356 41.68 -15.70 21.92
CA PRO A 356 42.69 -14.72 21.54
C PRO A 356 42.07 -13.55 20.76
N SER A 357 42.43 -12.33 21.13
CA SER A 357 41.83 -11.10 20.57
C SER A 357 41.97 -10.95 19.04
N THR A 358 42.91 -11.68 18.45
CA THR A 358 43.23 -11.72 17.01
C THR A 358 42.32 -12.64 16.20
N VAL A 359 41.65 -13.62 16.84
CA VAL A 359 40.80 -14.61 16.16
C VAL A 359 39.33 -14.52 16.55
N ALA A 360 39.01 -13.83 17.64
CA ALA A 360 37.64 -13.66 18.10
C ALA A 360 36.73 -13.04 17.02
N GLN A 361 35.50 -13.54 16.94
CA GLN A 361 34.50 -13.14 15.96
C GLN A 361 33.33 -12.39 16.60
N TYR A 362 32.59 -11.62 15.79
CA TYR A 362 31.35 -10.98 16.21
C TYR A 362 30.18 -11.97 16.01
N GLY A 363 29.67 -12.50 17.12
CA GLY A 363 28.46 -13.32 17.16
C GLY A 363 27.25 -12.48 17.57
N HIS A 364 26.05 -12.89 17.18
CA HIS A 364 24.84 -12.32 17.76
C HIS A 364 24.59 -12.93 19.13
N LYS A 365 24.01 -12.16 20.04
CA LYS A 365 23.46 -12.71 21.27
C LYS A 365 22.27 -13.63 20.96
N PRO A 366 22.03 -14.67 21.78
CA PRO A 366 20.87 -15.54 21.61
C PRO A 366 19.55 -14.74 21.54
N GLY A 367 18.72 -15.02 20.54
CA GLY A 367 17.46 -14.34 20.24
C GLY A 367 17.59 -13.17 19.26
N TYR A 368 18.81 -12.73 18.93
CA TYR A 368 19.09 -11.64 17.98
C TYR A 368 19.74 -12.14 16.69
N GLU A 369 19.53 -13.41 16.35
CA GLU A 369 20.07 -14.02 15.15
C GLU A 369 19.55 -13.31 13.89
N TRP A 370 20.28 -13.45 12.78
CA TRP A 370 19.86 -12.81 11.52
C TRP A 370 18.43 -13.21 11.10
N ARG A 371 18.04 -14.47 11.34
CA ARG A 371 16.67 -14.94 11.10
C ARG A 371 15.62 -14.15 11.89
N CYS A 372 15.92 -13.76 13.11
CA CYS A 372 15.03 -13.01 13.99
C CYS A 372 14.94 -11.54 13.57
N ILE A 373 16.07 -10.94 13.21
CA ILE A 373 16.11 -9.56 12.69
C ILE A 373 15.30 -9.44 11.41
N LYS A 374 15.42 -10.41 10.49
CA LYS A 374 14.60 -10.46 9.26
C LYS A 374 13.09 -10.50 9.56
N ALA A 375 12.67 -11.42 10.42
CA ALA A 375 11.27 -11.57 10.78
C ALA A 375 10.71 -10.30 11.43
N LYS A 376 11.50 -9.66 12.31
CA LYS A 376 11.14 -8.40 12.97
C LYS A 376 11.05 -7.24 11.98
N ALA A 377 12.02 -7.13 11.06
CA ALA A 377 12.02 -6.06 10.06
C ALA A 377 10.81 -6.12 9.13
N LEU A 378 10.39 -7.32 8.72
CA LEU A 378 9.20 -7.51 7.89
C LEU A 378 7.91 -7.26 8.68
N SER A 379 7.78 -7.85 9.88
CA SER A 379 6.55 -7.73 10.66
C SER A 379 6.30 -6.31 11.19
N GLN A 380 7.35 -5.51 11.34
CA GLN A 380 7.25 -4.13 11.82
C GLN A 380 7.37 -3.09 10.70
N GLY A 381 7.46 -3.49 9.44
CA GLY A 381 7.58 -2.57 8.31
C GLY A 381 8.77 -1.63 8.42
N TRP A 382 9.97 -2.14 8.65
CA TRP A 382 11.15 -1.29 8.79
C TRP A 382 11.59 -0.64 7.49
N THR A 383 12.19 0.54 7.59
CA THR A 383 13.00 1.11 6.51
C THR A 383 14.35 0.42 6.44
N VAL A 384 15.01 0.46 5.27
CA VAL A 384 16.36 -0.07 5.09
C VAL A 384 17.34 0.62 6.03
N GLN A 385 17.15 1.91 6.31
CA GLN A 385 17.96 2.63 7.28
C GLN A 385 17.70 2.13 8.70
N ALA A 386 16.44 1.95 9.11
CA ALA A 386 16.10 1.38 10.41
C ALA A 386 16.67 -0.04 10.59
N LEU A 387 16.65 -0.87 9.54
CA LEU A 387 17.30 -2.16 9.52
C LEU A 387 18.82 -2.03 9.72
N ILE A 388 19.48 -1.14 8.98
CA ILE A 388 20.92 -0.91 9.10
C ILE A 388 21.28 -0.41 10.51
N ASP A 389 20.50 0.52 11.06
CA ASP A 389 20.73 1.11 12.36
C ASP A 389 20.55 0.07 13.47
N TYR A 390 19.44 -0.67 13.44
CA TYR A 390 19.20 -1.77 14.39
C TYR A 390 20.28 -2.84 14.28
N PHE A 391 20.66 -3.20 13.05
CA PHE A 391 21.72 -4.17 12.81
C PHE A 391 23.10 -3.70 13.30
N ASN A 392 23.29 -2.38 13.45
CA ASN A 392 24.50 -1.75 13.97
C ASN A 392 24.40 -1.34 15.44
N ASP A 393 23.36 -1.79 16.16
CA ASP A 393 23.30 -1.68 17.62
C ASP A 393 24.34 -2.65 18.24
N PRO A 394 25.39 -2.18 18.95
CA PRO A 394 26.37 -3.06 19.56
C PRO A 394 25.77 -3.99 20.63
N ALA A 395 24.62 -3.63 21.21
CA ALA A 395 24.00 -4.38 22.30
C ALA A 395 23.52 -5.77 21.90
N ILE A 396 23.27 -6.01 20.60
CA ILE A 396 22.79 -7.31 20.10
C ILE A 396 23.93 -8.28 19.75
N TYR A 397 25.18 -7.89 19.97
CA TYR A 397 26.37 -8.68 19.64
C TYR A 397 27.22 -9.05 20.85
N GLN A 398 28.05 -10.06 20.65
CA GLN A 398 29.09 -10.47 21.60
C GLN A 398 30.33 -11.01 20.85
N MET A 399 31.46 -11.04 21.55
CA MET A 399 32.70 -11.63 21.03
C MET A 399 32.73 -13.12 21.32
N GLU A 400 32.91 -13.94 20.30
CA GLU A 400 32.80 -15.41 20.40
C GLU A 400 34.02 -16.12 19.81
N ASP A 401 34.22 -17.36 20.28
CA ASP A 401 35.14 -18.29 19.64
C ASP A 401 34.64 -18.65 18.22
N PRO A 402 35.52 -18.69 17.20
CA PRO A 402 35.12 -19.01 15.83
C PRO A 402 34.36 -20.32 15.68
N VAL A 403 34.72 -21.37 16.43
CA VAL A 403 34.09 -22.69 16.34
C VAL A 403 32.69 -22.64 16.95
N SER A 404 32.54 -21.98 18.09
CA SER A 404 31.24 -21.77 18.74
C SER A 404 30.28 -20.98 17.85
N ASN A 405 30.72 -19.82 17.36
CA ASN A 405 29.91 -18.92 16.52
C ASN A 405 29.43 -19.60 15.23
N GLN A 406 30.32 -20.29 14.52
CA GLN A 406 29.99 -20.96 13.26
C GLN A 406 29.14 -22.22 13.44
N SER A 407 29.09 -22.79 14.64
CA SER A 407 28.29 -23.98 14.91
C SER A 407 26.79 -23.70 15.05
N HIS A 408 26.40 -22.44 15.24
CA HIS A 408 25.04 -22.00 15.55
C HIS A 408 24.43 -22.68 16.81
N ARG A 409 25.24 -23.38 17.61
CA ARG A 409 24.76 -24.19 18.76
C ARG A 409 24.07 -23.36 19.85
N TYR A 410 24.45 -22.09 19.99
CA TYR A 410 23.94 -21.20 21.03
C TYR A 410 22.91 -20.19 20.51
N GLU A 411 22.46 -20.35 19.26
CA GLU A 411 21.29 -19.61 18.79
C GLU A 411 20.05 -20.04 19.59
N ALA A 412 19.21 -19.08 19.96
CA ALA A 412 17.96 -19.36 20.64
C ALA A 412 16.92 -19.86 19.63
N ASP A 413 15.97 -20.69 20.05
CA ASP A 413 14.80 -21.03 19.22
C ASP A 413 13.80 -19.87 19.15
N VAL A 414 13.74 -19.05 20.20
CA VAL A 414 12.82 -17.92 20.35
C VAL A 414 13.55 -16.60 20.08
N CYS A 415 12.97 -15.78 19.20
CA CYS A 415 13.50 -14.46 18.90
C CYS A 415 13.23 -13.48 20.05
N ALA A 416 14.21 -12.62 20.33
CA ALA A 416 14.03 -11.49 21.23
C ALA A 416 13.12 -10.45 20.56
N ILE A 417 11.93 -10.27 21.12
CA ILE A 417 10.88 -9.38 20.59
C ILE A 417 11.23 -7.92 20.90
#